data_AF-A0A6V8PNW2-F1
#
_entry.id   AF-A0A6V8PNW2-F1
#
_cell.length_a   1.000
_cell.length_b   1.000
_cell.length_c   1.000
_cell.angle_alpha   90.00
_cell.angle_beta   90.00
_cell.angle_gamma   90.00
#
_symmetry.space_group_name_H-M   'P 1'
#
loop_
_entity.id
_entity.type
_entity.pdbx_description
1 polymer ?
#
loop_
_entity_poly.entity_id
_entity_poly.type
_entity_poly.pdbx_seq_one_letter_code
_entity_poly.pdbx_strand_id
1 'polypeptide(L)' 'MGEKLSLLVAFAHPDDESYGPGGTIARYASEGVKVTLICATRGEAS' A
#
# COMPACT_ATOMS: atom_id res chain seq x y z
N MET A 1 -19.43 -17.26 5.52
CA MET A 1 -18.27 -16.71 4.78
C MET A 1 -17.87 -15.44 5.51
N GLY A 2 -16.71 -15.41 6.17
CA GLY A 2 -16.29 -14.24 6.95
C GLY A 2 -16.05 -13.01 6.07
N GLU A 3 -16.13 -11.82 6.66
CA GLU A 3 -15.82 -10.56 5.96
C GLU A 3 -14.38 -10.58 5.41
N LYS A 4 -14.20 -10.13 4.16
CA LYS A 4 -12.87 -9.99 3.56
C LYS A 4 -12.15 -8.81 4.21
N LEU A 5 -10.93 -9.05 4.69
CA LEU A 5 -10.06 -7.99 5.19
C LEU A 5 -9.69 -7.00 4.07
N SER A 6 -9.40 -5.76 4.47
CA SER A 6 -8.90 -4.70 3.58
C SER A 6 -7.72 -3.97 4.23
N LEU A 7 -6.72 -3.64 3.42
CA LEU A 7 -5.53 -2.90 3.81
C LEU A 7 -5.49 -1.55 3.08
N LEU A 8 -5.38 -0.45 3.83
CA LEU A 8 -5.12 0.88 3.30
C LEU A 8 -3.72 1.31 3.73
N VAL A 9 -2.93 1.77 2.76
CA VAL A 9 -1.59 2.33 2.99
C VAL A 9 -1.55 3.74 2.42
N ALA A 10 -0.93 4.66 3.16
CA ALA A 10 -0.83 6.06 2.78
C ALA A 10 0.61 6.52 2.94
N PHE A 11 1.15 7.11 1.87
CA PHE A 11 2.54 7.54 1.79
C PHE A 11 2.64 8.98 1.28
N ALA A 12 3.76 9.63 1.57
CA ALA A 12 3.96 11.03 1.23
C ALA A 12 4.34 11.18 -0.24
N HIS A 13 5.27 10.36 -0.72
CA HIS A 13 5.84 10.46 -2.05
C HIS A 13 5.68 9.15 -2.82
N PRO A 14 5.78 9.20 -4.16
CA PRO A 14 5.96 7.98 -4.95
C PRO A 14 7.15 7.17 -4.40
N ASP A 15 7.06 5.85 -4.51
CA ASP A 15 8.09 4.86 -4.12
C ASP A 15 8.27 4.62 -2.61
N ASP A 16 7.76 5.49 -1.73
CA ASP A 16 7.77 5.30 -0.27
C ASP A 16 7.18 3.92 0.15
N GLU A 17 6.19 3.40 -0.61
CA GLU A 17 5.59 2.10 -0.32
C GLU A 17 6.57 0.94 -0.44
N SER A 18 7.63 1.12 -1.23
CA SER A 18 8.59 0.09 -1.58
C SER A 18 9.79 0.03 -0.62
N TYR A 19 10.08 1.10 0.11
CA TYR A 19 11.27 1.21 0.98
C TYR A 19 11.20 0.38 2.28
N GLY A 20 10.01 0.07 2.76
CA GLY A 20 9.83 -0.67 4.01
C GLY A 20 8.66 -1.64 3.96
N PRO A 21 7.43 -1.17 3.72
CA PRO A 21 6.25 -2.02 3.81
C PRO A 21 5.99 -2.84 2.54
N GLY A 22 6.80 -2.72 1.48
CA GLY A 22 6.56 -3.35 0.17
C GLY A 22 6.34 -4.86 0.26
N GLY A 23 7.14 -5.56 1.07
CA GLY A 23 6.96 -7.01 1.30
C GLY A 23 5.64 -7.35 2.00
N THR A 24 5.22 -6.54 2.97
CA THR A 24 3.94 -6.69 3.68
C THR A 24 2.76 -6.43 2.75
N ILE A 25 2.83 -5.39 1.94
CA ILE A 25 1.81 -5.03 0.95
C ILE A 25 1.65 -6.16 -0.08
N ALA A 26 2.76 -6.63 -0.64
CA ALA A 26 2.78 -7.71 -1.62
C ALA A 26 2.21 -9.02 -1.05
N ARG A 27 2.55 -9.35 0.20
CA ARG A 27 2.00 -10.51 0.91
C ARG A 27 0.47 -10.44 0.98
N TYR A 28 -0.09 -9.35 1.50
CA TYR A 28 -1.54 -9.24 1.65
C TYR A 28 -2.27 -9.21 0.31
N ALA A 29 -1.69 -8.56 -0.71
CA ALA A 29 -2.22 -8.62 -2.07
C ALA A 29 -2.28 -10.07 -2.61
N SER A 30 -1.21 -10.85 -2.39
CA SER A 30 -1.13 -12.28 -2.77
C SER A 30 -2.14 -13.16 -2.03
N GLU A 31 -2.42 -12.85 -0.76
CA GLU A 31 -3.44 -13.53 0.06
C GLU A 31 -4.88 -13.10 -0.31
N GLY A 32 -5.06 -12.23 -1.30
CA GLY A 32 -6.37 -11.79 -1.81
C GLY A 32 -7.05 -10.71 -0.96
N VAL A 33 -6.31 -10.05 -0.07
CA VAL A 33 -6.76 -8.87 0.67
C VAL A 33 -6.91 -7.69 -0.30
N LYS A 34 -7.98 -6.90 -0.15
CA LYS A 34 -8.13 -5.66 -0.92
C LYS A 34 -7.10 -4.64 -0.42
N VAL A 35 -6.10 -4.33 -1.25
CA VAL A 35 -5.10 -3.30 -0.96
C VAL A 35 -5.48 -1.99 -1.67
N THR A 36 -5.43 -0.86 -0.95
CA THR A 36 -5.56 0.49 -1.51
C THR A 36 -4.36 1.32 -1.08
N LEU A 37 -3.70 1.95 -2.05
CA LEU A 37 -2.57 2.84 -1.81
C LEU A 37 -2.97 4.28 -2.09
N ILE A 38 -2.60 5.18 -1.18
CA ILE A 38 -2.72 6.62 -1.34
C ILE A 38 -1.31 7.21 -1.36
N CYS A 39 -1.03 8.01 -2.38
CA CYS A 39 0.16 8.84 -2.43
C CYS A 39 -0.26 10.31 -2.33
N ALA A 40 0.30 11.04 -1.37
CA ALA A 40 -0.13 12.39 -1.05
C ALA A 40 0.37 13.43 -2.08
N THR A 41 1.46 13.16 -2.78
CA THR A 41 2.11 14.09 -3.71
C THR A 41 2.45 13.40 -5.04
N ARG A 42 2.84 14.17 -6.07
CA ARG A 42 3.38 13.60 -7.32
C ARG A 42 4.91 13.58 -7.33
N GLY A 43 5.55 13.91 -6.21
CA GLY A 43 7.01 13.92 -6.08
C GLY A 43 7.70 15.16 -6.66
N GLU A 44 7.00 16.29 -6.85
CA GLU A 44 7.60 17.47 -7.50
C GLU A 44 8.77 18.12 -6.74
N ALA A 45 8.92 17.83 -5.44
CA ALA A 45 9.94 18.39 -4.57
C ALA A 45 10.61 17.32 -3.67
N SER A 46 10.54 16.06 -4.08
CA SER A 46 11.02 14.89 -3.34
C SER A 46 12.47 14.54 -3.62
#